data_AF-A0A432WE24-F1
#
_entry.id   AF-A0A432WE24-F1
#
_cell.length_a   1.000
_cell.length_b   1.000
_cell.length_c   1.000
_cell.angle_alpha   90.00
_cell.angle_beta   90.00
_cell.angle_gamma   90.00
#
_symmetry.space_group_name_H-M   'P 1'
#
loop_
_entity.id
_entity.type
_entity.pdbx_description
1 polymer ?
#
loop_
_entity_poly.entity_id
_entity_poly.type
_entity_poly.pdbx_seq_one_letter_code
_entity_poly.pdbx_strand_id
1 'polypeptide(L)'
;MYIMKNFYPYWKVIISFTLCPAVAGYFLGTYIMITSLVFHEGYESLDNVLDMILIIVFVPFLISLGAFAIFCVPAFIAAAIYATFRLRKSWYSFAFILIIGGLAAHFWLPVIWSLDYISWELTYIFNMYSVLGSVSSLFVAYFALPNKTAVPPARLL
;
A
#
# COMPACT_ATOMS: atom_id res chain seq x y z
N MET A 1 5.74 -26.96 -30.71
CA MET A 1 5.91 -25.50 -30.61
C MET A 1 4.87 -24.96 -29.62
N TYR A 2 5.20 -24.92 -28.33
CA TYR A 2 4.29 -24.36 -27.31
C TYR A 2 4.49 -22.86 -27.24
N ILE A 3 3.57 -22.09 -27.83
CA ILE A 3 3.44 -20.66 -27.54
C ILE A 3 2.93 -20.58 -26.10
N MET A 4 3.83 -20.48 -25.12
CA MET A 4 3.43 -20.06 -23.78
C MET A 4 3.02 -18.59 -23.89
N LYS A 5 1.73 -18.37 -24.08
CA LYS A 5 1.10 -17.06 -24.02
C LYS A 5 1.31 -16.57 -22.58
N ASN A 6 2.33 -15.75 -22.36
CA ASN A 6 2.64 -15.16 -21.05
C ASN A 6 1.54 -14.15 -20.70
N PHE A 7 0.40 -14.67 -20.26
CA PHE A 7 -0.73 -13.88 -19.80
C PHE A 7 -0.27 -13.01 -18.63
N TYR A 8 -0.56 -11.72 -18.73
CA TYR A 8 -0.33 -10.80 -17.62
C TYR A 8 -1.32 -11.16 -16.50
N PRO A 9 -0.87 -11.33 -15.24
CA PRO A 9 -1.73 -11.72 -14.15
C PRO A 9 -2.53 -10.52 -13.61
N TYR A 10 -3.48 -10.02 -14.40
CA TYR A 10 -4.28 -8.81 -14.08
C TYR A 10 -4.91 -8.88 -12.70
N TRP A 11 -5.62 -9.98 -12.41
CA TRP A 11 -6.32 -10.15 -11.13
C TRP A 11 -5.37 -10.15 -9.94
N LYS A 12 -4.20 -10.79 -10.06
CA LYS A 12 -3.18 -10.76 -9.01
C LYS A 12 -2.75 -9.32 -8.74
N VAL A 13 -2.43 -8.56 -9.78
CA VAL A 13 -1.98 -7.17 -9.64
C VAL A 13 -3.09 -6.30 -9.04
N ILE A 14 -4.31 -6.38 -9.57
CA ILE A 14 -5.44 -5.57 -9.08
C ILE A 14 -5.72 -5.87 -7.60
N ILE A 15 -5.85 -7.14 -7.23
CA ILE A 15 -6.17 -7.53 -5.85
C ILE A 15 -5.04 -7.12 -4.89
N SER A 16 -3.78 -7.41 -5.25
CA SER A 16 -2.65 -7.07 -4.38
C SER A 16 -2.54 -5.57 -4.12
N PHE A 17 -2.68 -4.74 -5.15
CA PHE A 17 -2.60 -3.28 -4.98
C PHE A 17 -3.85 -2.69 -4.32
N THR A 18 -5.04 -3.26 -4.55
CA THR A 18 -6.26 -2.81 -3.85
C THR A 18 -6.19 -3.08 -2.36
N LEU A 19 -5.53 -4.17 -1.94
CA LEU A 19 -5.28 -4.50 -0.53
C LEU A 19 -4.12 -3.70 0.10
N CYS A 20 -3.39 -2.89 -0.68
CA CYS A 20 -2.25 -2.11 -0.21
C CYS A 20 -2.56 -1.22 1.01
N PRO A 21 -3.70 -0.52 1.09
CA PRO A 21 -4.01 0.30 2.27
C PRO A 21 -4.20 -0.52 3.54
N ALA A 22 -4.69 -1.76 3.44
CA ALA A 22 -4.82 -2.65 4.59
C ALA A 22 -3.43 -2.96 5.17
N VAL A 23 -2.45 -3.25 4.31
CA VAL A 23 -1.06 -3.51 4.70
C VAL A 23 -0.47 -2.26 5.37
N ALA A 24 -0.63 -1.09 4.76
CA ALA A 24 -0.17 0.18 5.31
C ALA A 24 -0.79 0.47 6.69
N GLY A 25 -2.11 0.29 6.83
CA GLY A 25 -2.83 0.49 8.08
C GLY A 25 -2.40 -0.47 9.19
N TYR A 26 -2.09 -1.73 8.86
CA TYR A 26 -1.56 -2.68 9.84
C TYR A 26 -0.20 -2.24 10.38
N PHE A 27 0.73 -1.85 9.51
CA PHE A 27 2.04 -1.35 9.95
C PHE A 27 1.93 -0.05 10.73
N LEU A 28 1.07 0.87 10.29
CA LEU A 28 0.80 2.11 11.00
C LEU A 28 0.24 1.85 12.40
N GLY A 29 -0.77 0.99 12.51
CA GLY A 29 -1.37 0.64 13.78
C GLY A 29 -0.38 -0.05 14.72
N THR A 30 0.47 -0.92 14.19
CA THR A 30 1.55 -1.56 14.97
C THR A 30 2.56 -0.52 15.46
N TYR A 31 2.95 0.42 14.61
CA TYR A 31 3.86 1.51 14.99
C TYR A 31 3.28 2.38 16.10
N ILE A 32 2.03 2.87 15.93
CA ILE A 32 1.34 3.67 16.95
C ILE A 32 1.32 2.91 18.28
N MET A 33 0.92 1.64 18.25
CA MET A 33 0.84 0.79 19.44
C MET A 33 2.19 0.64 20.15
N ILE A 34 3.25 0.27 19.41
CA ILE A 34 4.61 0.13 19.99
C ILE A 34 5.08 1.46 20.57
N THR A 35 4.88 2.58 19.87
CA THR A 35 5.29 3.88 20.39
C THR A 35 4.53 4.28 21.64
N SER A 36 3.22 3.97 21.70
CA SER A 36 2.42 4.19 22.90
C SER A 36 2.86 3.29 24.06
N LEU A 37 3.29 2.05 23.80
CA LEU A 37 3.83 1.17 24.84
C LEU A 37 5.20 1.60 25.37
N VAL A 38 6.09 2.03 24.47
CA VAL A 38 7.50 2.29 24.81
C VAL A 38 7.67 3.71 25.39
N PHE A 39 6.87 4.68 24.95
CA PHE A 39 7.08 6.09 25.28
C PHE A 39 5.97 6.72 26.12
N HIS A 40 4.85 6.04 26.35
CA HIS A 40 3.85 6.50 27.32
C HIS A 40 3.78 5.47 28.45
N GLU A 41 3.92 5.94 29.69
CA GLU A 41 3.77 5.16 30.93
C GLU A 41 2.35 4.59 31.14
N GLY A 42 1.53 4.48 30.08
CA GLY A 42 0.12 4.11 30.13
C GLY A 42 -0.15 2.64 30.42
N TYR A 43 0.86 1.87 30.81
CA TYR A 43 0.77 0.41 30.92
C TYR A 43 1.22 -0.15 32.28
N GLU A 44 1.18 0.67 33.34
CA GLU A 44 1.31 0.16 34.73
C GLU A 44 0.14 -0.76 35.17
N SER A 45 -0.88 -1.00 34.32
CA SER A 45 -2.12 -1.69 34.70
C SER A 45 -2.46 -2.94 33.89
N LEU A 46 -1.64 -3.37 32.91
CA LEU A 46 -1.87 -4.62 32.19
C LEU A 46 -1.07 -5.77 32.82
N ASP A 47 -1.60 -6.29 33.93
CA ASP A 47 -1.05 -7.44 34.65
C ASP A 47 -1.15 -8.75 33.85
N ASN A 48 -1.89 -8.76 32.73
CA ASN A 48 -2.21 -9.97 31.99
C ASN A 48 -1.62 -9.95 30.56
N VAL A 49 -0.67 -10.84 30.32
CA VAL A 49 0.03 -11.01 29.03
C VAL A 49 -0.94 -11.26 27.87
N LEU A 50 -2.07 -11.92 28.16
CA LEU A 50 -3.09 -12.25 27.16
C LEU A 50 -3.82 -11.00 26.64
N ASP A 51 -4.12 -10.05 27.53
CA ASP A 51 -4.76 -8.78 27.17
C ASP A 51 -3.81 -7.89 26.38
N MET A 52 -2.51 -7.93 26.71
CA MET A 52 -1.46 -7.29 25.92
C MET A 52 -1.47 -7.83 24.49
N ILE A 53 -1.32 -9.15 24.31
CA ILE A 53 -1.28 -9.78 22.98
C ILE A 53 -2.55 -9.47 22.18
N LEU A 54 -3.72 -9.52 22.84
CA LEU A 54 -4.99 -9.19 22.20
C LEU A 54 -4.98 -7.76 21.67
N ILE A 55 -4.53 -6.78 22.46
CA ILE A 55 -4.47 -5.38 22.05
C ILE A 55 -3.42 -5.16 20.95
N ILE A 56 -2.24 -5.79 21.05
CA ILE A 56 -1.15 -5.68 20.04
C ILE A 56 -1.63 -6.16 18.67
N VAL A 57 -2.47 -7.18 18.61
CA VAL A 57 -2.95 -7.74 17.34
C VAL A 57 -4.24 -7.08 16.86
N PHE A 58 -5.17 -6.83 17.79
CA PHE A 58 -6.52 -6.35 17.46
C PHE A 58 -6.53 -4.89 17.02
N VAL A 59 -5.77 -4.01 17.68
CA VAL A 59 -5.74 -2.58 17.33
C VAL A 59 -5.16 -2.36 15.93
N PRO A 60 -4.00 -2.93 15.55
CA PRO A 60 -3.50 -2.80 14.18
C PRO A 60 -4.43 -3.43 13.14
N PHE A 61 -5.13 -4.51 13.49
CA PHE A 61 -6.12 -5.11 12.61
C PHE A 61 -7.32 -4.17 12.35
N LEU A 62 -7.86 -3.51 13.38
CA LEU A 62 -8.92 -2.52 13.20
C LEU A 62 -8.45 -1.31 12.37
N ILE A 63 -7.24 -0.83 12.61
CA ILE A 63 -6.65 0.27 11.82
C ILE A 63 -6.44 -0.16 10.37
N SER A 64 -6.03 -1.41 10.13
CA SER A 64 -5.91 -2.01 8.79
C SER A 64 -7.26 -2.02 8.06
N LEU A 65 -8.34 -2.44 8.73
CA LEU A 65 -9.69 -2.43 8.16
C LEU A 65 -10.17 -1.00 7.86
N GLY A 66 -9.94 -0.06 8.78
CA GLY A 66 -10.26 1.35 8.58
C GLY A 66 -9.51 1.95 7.39
N ALA A 67 -8.20 1.72 7.30
CA ALA A 67 -7.37 2.17 6.18
C ALA A 67 -7.85 1.58 4.85
N PHE A 68 -8.22 0.29 4.82
CA PHE A 68 -8.81 -0.33 3.65
C PHE A 68 -10.14 0.32 3.27
N ALA A 69 -11.08 0.47 4.20
CA ALA A 69 -12.38 1.07 3.92
C ALA A 69 -12.25 2.49 3.35
N ILE A 70 -11.31 3.28 3.89
CA ILE A 70 -11.10 4.67 3.51
C ILE A 70 -10.36 4.80 2.17
N PHE A 71 -9.32 4.00 1.93
CA PHE A 71 -8.41 4.17 0.79
C PHE A 71 -8.51 3.07 -0.29
N CYS A 72 -9.46 2.12 -0.18
CA CYS A 72 -9.61 1.06 -1.18
C CYS A 72 -9.93 1.62 -2.58
N VAL A 73 -10.71 2.70 -2.67
CA VAL A 73 -11.11 3.31 -3.94
C VAL A 73 -9.91 3.89 -4.72
N PRO A 74 -9.11 4.82 -4.16
CA PRO A 74 -7.94 5.35 -4.87
C PRO A 74 -6.90 4.25 -5.13
N ALA A 75 -6.76 3.26 -4.24
CA ALA A 75 -5.87 2.12 -4.44
C ALA A 75 -6.33 1.24 -5.63
N PHE A 76 -7.63 1.00 -5.76
CA PHE A 76 -8.20 0.26 -6.89
C PHE A 76 -7.99 1.00 -8.20
N ILE A 77 -8.20 2.31 -8.23
CA ILE A 77 -7.97 3.15 -9.42
C ILE A 77 -6.49 3.06 -9.85
N ALA A 78 -5.56 3.23 -8.90
CA ALA A 78 -4.13 3.07 -9.16
C ALA A 78 -3.80 1.65 -9.67
N ALA A 79 -4.38 0.62 -9.05
CA ALA A 79 -4.20 -0.77 -9.45
C ALA A 79 -4.69 -1.04 -10.88
N ALA A 80 -5.83 -0.47 -11.27
CA ALA A 80 -6.36 -0.55 -12.63
C ALA A 80 -5.42 0.12 -13.64
N ILE A 81 -4.86 1.28 -13.30
CA ILE A 81 -3.84 1.96 -14.11
C ILE A 81 -2.62 1.04 -14.29
N TYR A 82 -2.07 0.48 -13.20
CA TYR A 82 -0.91 -0.42 -13.25
C TYR A 82 -1.16 -1.65 -14.11
N ALA A 83 -2.34 -2.24 -14.00
CA ALA A 83 -2.73 -3.42 -14.76
C ALA A 83 -2.92 -3.09 -16.26
N THR A 84 -3.48 -1.93 -16.57
CA THR A 84 -3.67 -1.44 -17.96
C THR A 84 -2.33 -1.23 -18.66
N PHE A 85 -1.36 -0.61 -17.96
CA PHE A 85 0.01 -0.45 -18.46
C PHE A 85 0.84 -1.75 -18.43
N ARG A 86 0.28 -2.85 -17.92
CA ARG A 86 0.93 -4.17 -17.82
C ARG A 86 2.31 -4.09 -17.17
N LEU A 87 2.43 -3.33 -16.08
CA LEU A 87 3.71 -3.07 -15.42
C LEU A 87 4.37 -4.39 -14.99
N ARG A 88 5.68 -4.49 -15.24
CA ARG A 88 6.51 -5.65 -14.86
C ARG A 88 7.64 -5.18 -13.96
N LYS A 89 8.26 -6.09 -13.20
CA LYS A 89 9.39 -5.74 -12.32
C LYS A 89 10.48 -5.02 -13.11
N SER A 90 10.63 -3.73 -12.83
CA SER A 90 11.61 -2.83 -13.43
C SER A 90 11.72 -1.57 -12.59
N TRP A 91 12.88 -0.91 -12.59
CA TRP A 91 13.08 0.34 -11.87
C TRP A 91 12.08 1.43 -12.30
N TYR A 92 11.79 1.53 -13.59
CA TYR A 92 10.79 2.47 -14.09
C TYR A 92 9.39 2.18 -13.57
N SER A 93 8.99 0.91 -13.51
CA SER A 93 7.69 0.52 -12.95
C SER A 93 7.62 0.80 -11.45
N PHE A 94 8.70 0.55 -10.71
CA PHE A 94 8.76 0.88 -9.29
C PHE A 94 8.70 2.39 -9.03
N ALA A 95 9.44 3.19 -9.79
CA ALA A 95 9.38 4.66 -9.68
C ALA A 95 7.98 5.19 -10.02
N PHE A 96 7.36 4.66 -11.09
CA PHE A 96 6.00 5.03 -11.46
C PHE A 96 4.99 4.69 -10.37
N ILE A 97 5.05 3.48 -9.80
CA ILE A 97 4.15 3.04 -8.74
C ILE A 97 4.35 3.87 -7.46
N LEU A 98 5.59 4.18 -7.10
CA LEU A 98 5.90 5.03 -5.95
C LEU A 98 5.21 6.39 -6.08
N ILE A 99 5.36 7.05 -7.23
CA ILE A 99 4.77 8.36 -7.49
C ILE A 99 3.25 8.27 -7.49
N ILE A 100 2.67 7.35 -8.27
CA ILE A 100 1.21 7.23 -8.38
C ILE A 100 0.57 6.83 -7.05
N GLY A 101 1.20 5.94 -6.28
CA GLY A 101 0.70 5.53 -4.97
C GLY A 101 0.61 6.69 -3.98
N GLY A 102 1.64 7.54 -3.94
CA GLY A 102 1.62 8.75 -3.12
C GLY A 102 0.60 9.78 -3.58
N LEU A 103 0.54 10.06 -4.88
CA LEU A 103 -0.42 11.01 -5.44
C LEU A 103 -1.87 10.54 -5.25
N ALA A 104 -2.14 9.26 -5.45
CA ALA A 104 -3.48 8.69 -5.26
C ALA A 104 -3.93 8.84 -3.80
N ALA A 105 -3.04 8.62 -2.82
CA ALA A 105 -3.35 8.85 -1.41
C ALA A 105 -3.56 10.34 -1.13
N HIS A 106 -2.68 11.22 -1.63
CA HIS A 106 -2.74 12.66 -1.40
C HIS A 106 -4.03 13.29 -1.94
N PHE A 107 -4.35 13.04 -3.22
CA PHE A 107 -5.53 13.61 -3.87
C PHE A 107 -6.85 13.03 -3.37
N TRP A 108 -6.79 11.94 -2.59
CA TRP A 108 -7.96 11.38 -1.94
C TRP A 108 -8.30 12.06 -0.60
N LEU A 109 -7.35 12.77 0.01
CA LEU A 109 -7.58 13.44 1.30
C LEU A 109 -8.73 14.46 1.28
N PRO A 110 -8.90 15.31 0.25
CA PRO A 110 -10.04 16.23 0.18
C PRO A 110 -11.40 15.52 0.13
N VAL A 111 -11.45 14.29 -0.39
CA VAL A 111 -12.67 13.48 -0.46
C VAL A 111 -13.08 12.99 0.93
N ILE A 112 -12.11 12.67 1.79
CA ILE A 112 -12.36 12.16 3.14
C ILE A 112 -12.52 13.31 4.17
N TRP A 113 -11.69 14.35 4.08
CA TRP A 113 -11.57 15.39 5.12
C TRP A 113 -12.26 16.71 4.75
N SER A 114 -12.94 16.77 3.60
CA SER A 114 -13.66 17.94 3.09
C SER A 114 -12.77 19.16 2.76
N LEU A 115 -13.39 20.26 2.33
CA LEU A 115 -12.70 21.48 1.88
C LEU A 115 -11.92 22.19 3.02
N ASP A 116 -12.25 21.97 4.29
CA ASP A 116 -11.51 22.56 5.42
C ASP A 116 -10.08 22.01 5.55
N TYR A 117 -9.79 20.85 4.96
CA TYR A 117 -8.43 20.29 4.85
C TYR A 117 -7.58 21.02 3.79
N ILE A 118 -8.23 21.72 2.85
CA ILE A 118 -7.57 22.30 1.66
C ILE A 118 -6.70 23.49 2.03
N SER A 119 -6.97 24.17 3.15
CA SER A 119 -6.23 25.38 3.48
C SER A 119 -4.77 25.11 3.80
N TRP A 120 -4.42 24.02 4.52
CA TRP A 120 -3.06 23.85 5.08
C TRP A 120 -2.32 22.58 4.63
N GLU A 121 -3.00 21.53 4.11
CA GLU A 121 -2.35 20.24 3.79
C GLU A 121 -2.24 19.89 2.30
N LEU A 122 -2.99 20.56 1.40
CA LEU A 122 -2.83 20.33 -0.06
C LEU A 122 -1.48 20.86 -0.58
N THR A 123 -0.87 21.80 0.12
CA THR A 123 0.43 22.38 -0.24
C THR A 123 1.58 21.42 0.04
N TYR A 124 1.42 20.47 0.97
CA TYR A 124 2.46 19.53 1.36
C TYR A 124 2.22 18.15 0.75
N ILE A 125 2.68 17.98 -0.49
CA ILE A 125 2.58 16.72 -1.25
C ILE A 125 3.23 15.55 -0.48
N PHE A 126 4.23 15.82 0.38
CA PHE A 126 4.94 14.82 1.19
C PHE A 126 4.34 14.61 2.59
N ASN A 127 3.02 14.71 2.76
CA ASN A 127 2.39 14.37 4.03
C ASN A 127 2.48 12.86 4.32
N MET A 128 2.17 12.49 5.56
CA MET A 128 2.28 11.12 6.06
C MET A 128 1.47 10.12 5.21
N TYR A 129 0.29 10.49 4.73
CA TYR A 129 -0.56 9.65 3.88
C TYR A 129 0.08 9.40 2.52
N SER A 130 0.67 10.43 1.89
CA SER A 130 1.42 10.29 0.63
C SER A 130 2.61 9.36 0.77
N VAL A 131 3.37 9.49 1.89
CA VAL A 131 4.53 8.64 2.16
C VAL A 131 4.09 7.18 2.39
N LEU A 132 3.05 6.97 3.19
CA LEU A 132 2.47 5.64 3.42
C LEU A 132 1.98 5.02 2.10
N GLY A 133 1.24 5.78 1.28
CA GLY A 133 0.77 5.33 -0.03
C GLY A 133 1.92 4.95 -0.98
N SER A 134 2.97 5.77 -1.02
CA SER A 134 4.16 5.54 -1.85
C SER A 134 4.92 4.28 -1.43
N VAL A 135 5.25 4.17 -0.14
CA VAL A 135 6.08 3.09 0.40
C VAL A 135 5.33 1.76 0.39
N SER A 136 4.05 1.75 0.79
CA SER A 136 3.24 0.53 0.77
C SER A 136 3.03 0.03 -0.66
N SER A 137 2.76 0.92 -1.62
CA SER A 137 2.62 0.54 -3.04
C SER A 137 3.92 -0.03 -3.59
N LEU A 138 5.08 0.54 -3.24
CA LEU A 138 6.38 0.00 -3.63
C LEU A 138 6.62 -1.39 -3.03
N PHE A 139 6.30 -1.57 -1.75
CA PHE A 139 6.41 -2.86 -1.07
C PHE A 139 5.55 -3.92 -1.76
N VAL A 140 4.27 -3.60 -2.03
CA VAL A 140 3.37 -4.48 -2.77
C VAL A 140 3.87 -4.76 -4.18
N ALA A 141 4.41 -3.77 -4.89
CA ALA A 141 4.94 -3.93 -6.24
C ALA A 141 6.04 -5.00 -6.32
N TYR A 142 6.89 -5.09 -5.30
CA TYR A 142 7.96 -6.07 -5.24
C TYR A 142 7.44 -7.52 -5.29
N PHE A 143 6.28 -7.79 -4.66
CA PHE A 143 5.67 -9.12 -4.60
C PHE A 143 4.60 -9.36 -5.68
N ALA A 144 3.85 -8.32 -6.04
CA ALA A 144 2.70 -8.41 -6.93
C ALA A 144 3.11 -8.48 -8.41
N LEU A 145 4.08 -7.64 -8.84
CA LEU A 145 4.41 -7.51 -10.24
C LEU A 145 5.08 -8.78 -10.81
N PRO A 146 4.75 -9.18 -12.05
CA PRO A 146 5.42 -10.29 -12.72
C PRO A 146 6.84 -9.90 -13.16
N ASN A 147 7.73 -10.88 -13.22
CA ASN A 147 9.06 -10.71 -13.81
C ASN A 147 8.95 -10.40 -15.31
N LYS A 148 9.95 -9.71 -15.86
CA LYS A 148 10.13 -9.63 -17.32
C LYS A 148 10.49 -11.05 -17.80
N THR A 149 9.67 -11.62 -18.68
CA THR A 149 10.05 -12.86 -19.35
C THR A 149 11.14 -12.54 -20.36
N ALA A 150 12.34 -13.09 -20.14
CA ALA A 150 13.40 -13.05 -21.12
C ALA A 150 12.91 -13.76 -22.39
N VAL A 151 12.81 -13.02 -23.49
CA VAL A 151 12.72 -13.66 -24.81
C VAL A 151 14.11 -14.26 -25.04
N PRO A 152 14.27 -15.58 -25.22
CA PRO A 152 15.56 -16.15 -25.59
C PRO A 152 16.00 -15.46 -26.89
N PRO A 153 17.25 -15.01 -27.02
CA PRO A 153 17.72 -14.50 -28.30
C PRO A 153 17.45 -15.59 -29.33
N ALA A 154 16.65 -15.26 -30.34
CA ALA A 154 16.41 -16.16 -31.46
C ALA A 154 17.80 -16.61 -31.95
N ARG A 155 18.07 -17.92 -31.90
CA ARG A 155 19.25 -18.48 -32.56
C ARG A 155 19.08 -18.15 -34.03
N LEU A 156 19.76 -17.10 -34.48
CA LEU A 156 20.06 -16.88 -35.89
C LEU A 156 20.95 -18.06 -36.31
N LEU A 157 20.31 -19.09 -36.86
CA LEU A 157 20.93 -20.13 -37.67
C LEU A 157 20.38 -19.96 -39.08
#